data_AF-A0A365P7U2-F1
#
_entry.id   AF-A0A365P7U2-F1
#
_cell.length_a   1.000
_cell.length_b   1.000
_cell.length_c   1.000
_cell.angle_alpha   90.00
_cell.angle_beta   90.00
_cell.angle_gamma   90.00
#
_symmetry.space_group_name_H-M   'P 1'
#
loop_
_entity.id
_entity.type
_entity.pdbx_description
1 polymer ?
#
loop_
_entity_poly.entity_id
_entity_poly.type
_entity_poly.pdbx_seq_one_letter_code
_entity_poly.pdbx_strand_id
1 'polypeptide(L)'
;MMAVALAAACGGPNADRDQGAAEDRTVTWSNSGGFSVPSADAGPTDTDGAAPAGFDQSGFGAALAAAHYSVALDTASDKDFGAVLNAVTVDDEGRRLWAAARAGLKIGPPKTDRVPTLEAWSSTPEDPIQQTQVHLYWRQYDGSMTEQRRQMMWNGEDWRLQLPHSPQSPELRAVQAPPEQATPFDPPA
;
A
#
# COMPACT_ATOMS: atom_id res chain seq x y z
N MET A 1 38.41 15.27 -50.28
CA MET A 1 36.96 15.46 -50.42
C MET A 1 36.29 14.35 -49.61
N MET A 2 35.82 14.67 -48.41
CA MET A 2 35.06 13.78 -47.55
C MET A 2 34.17 14.68 -46.69
N ALA A 3 32.87 14.44 -46.75
CA ALA A 3 31.82 15.22 -46.10
C ALA A 3 31.05 14.30 -45.16
N VAL A 4 30.81 14.71 -43.91
CA VAL A 4 29.72 14.28 -42.98
C VAL A 4 29.65 15.39 -41.90
N ALA A 5 28.67 16.30 -41.94
CA ALA A 5 27.30 16.27 -41.38
C ALA A 5 27.20 16.58 -39.86
N LEU A 6 26.36 17.57 -39.55
CA LEU A 6 26.11 18.18 -38.23
C LEU A 6 25.35 17.26 -37.26
N ALA A 7 25.54 17.48 -35.96
CA ALA A 7 24.50 17.22 -34.96
C ALA A 7 24.47 18.38 -33.94
N ALA A 8 23.37 19.14 -33.98
CA ALA A 8 23.01 20.11 -32.96
C ALA A 8 22.59 19.36 -31.68
N ALA A 9 23.33 19.54 -30.59
CA ALA A 9 22.93 19.09 -29.28
C ALA A 9 22.08 20.19 -28.62
N CYS A 10 20.76 20.11 -28.78
CA CYS A 10 19.83 20.86 -27.95
C CYS A 10 19.78 20.19 -26.58
N GLY A 11 20.40 20.83 -25.58
CA GLY A 11 20.20 20.49 -24.17
C GLY A 11 18.78 20.85 -23.76
N GLY A 12 17.96 19.83 -23.50
CA GLY A 12 16.68 19.98 -22.81
C GLY A 12 16.91 19.98 -21.30
N PRO A 13 16.21 20.84 -20.53
CA PRO A 13 16.32 20.85 -19.07
C PRO A 13 15.83 19.52 -18.51
N ASN A 14 16.63 18.95 -17.62
CA ASN A 14 16.31 17.76 -16.85
C ASN A 14 14.93 17.94 -16.20
N ALA A 15 14.01 17.03 -16.49
CA ALA A 15 12.88 16.81 -15.61
C ALA A 15 13.46 16.42 -14.26
N ASP A 16 13.27 17.30 -13.26
CA ASP A 16 13.41 16.96 -11.85
C ASP A 16 12.59 15.70 -11.63
N ARG A 17 13.29 14.57 -11.58
CA ARG A 17 12.76 13.39 -10.94
C ARG A 17 12.77 13.75 -9.48
N ASP A 18 11.59 14.10 -8.97
CA ASP A 18 11.29 14.17 -7.55
C ASP A 18 11.48 12.75 -6.99
N GLN A 19 12.75 12.37 -6.83
CA GLN A 19 13.16 11.27 -6.00
C GLN A 19 12.82 11.75 -4.60
N GLY A 20 11.68 11.28 -4.08
CA GLY A 20 11.30 11.50 -2.70
C GLY A 20 12.46 11.06 -1.81
N ALA A 21 13.29 12.02 -1.44
CA ALA A 21 14.28 11.84 -0.41
C ALA A 21 13.50 11.35 0.81
N ALA A 22 14.07 10.38 1.52
CA ALA A 22 13.66 10.08 2.87
C ALA A 22 13.87 11.37 3.70
N GLU A 23 12.90 12.26 3.67
CA GLU A 23 12.71 13.23 4.73
C GLU A 23 12.59 12.41 6.02
N ASP A 24 13.23 12.84 7.10
CA ASP A 24 13.12 12.24 8.43
C ASP A 24 11.65 12.29 8.90
N ARG A 25 10.82 11.40 8.37
CA ARG A 25 9.41 11.27 8.72
C ARG A 25 9.35 10.36 9.92
N THR A 26 8.91 10.92 11.03
CA THR A 26 8.76 10.15 12.27
C THR A 26 7.60 9.16 12.11
N VAL A 27 7.94 7.90 11.88
CA VAL A 27 6.96 6.81 11.86
C VAL A 27 6.75 6.30 13.28
N THR A 28 5.48 6.21 13.68
CA THR A 28 5.04 5.57 14.92
C THR A 28 4.25 4.31 14.58
N TRP A 29 4.17 3.37 15.51
CA TRP A 29 3.57 2.08 15.24
C TRP A 29 2.49 1.77 16.27
N SER A 30 1.37 1.23 15.80
CA SER A 30 0.25 0.83 16.64
C SER A 30 -0.15 -0.62 16.33
N ASN A 31 -0.83 -1.26 17.29
CA ASN A 31 -1.34 -2.61 17.08
C ASN A 31 -2.77 -2.54 16.51
N SER A 32 -3.00 -3.20 15.38
CA SER A 32 -4.32 -3.38 14.78
C SER A 32 -4.53 -4.85 14.45
N GLY A 33 -5.51 -5.49 15.07
CA GLY A 33 -5.80 -6.91 14.84
C GLY A 33 -4.61 -7.85 15.09
N GLY A 34 -3.68 -7.49 15.98
CA GLY A 34 -2.45 -8.26 16.23
C GLY A 34 -1.27 -7.88 15.34
N PHE A 35 -1.47 -7.10 14.28
CA PHE A 35 -0.43 -6.60 13.37
C PHE A 35 0.09 -5.25 13.85
N SER A 36 1.37 -4.98 13.61
CA SER A 36 1.93 -3.64 13.76
C SER A 36 1.71 -2.86 12.47
N VAL A 37 1.04 -1.71 12.57
CA VAL A 37 0.77 -0.83 11.42
C VAL A 37 1.40 0.54 11.64
N PRO A 38 2.02 1.13 10.60
CA PRO A 38 2.71 2.40 10.69
C PRO A 38 1.72 3.57 10.62
N SER A 39 2.03 4.65 11.33
CA SER A 39 1.35 5.93 11.32
C SER A 39 2.37 7.05 11.29
N ALA A 40 2.07 8.17 10.64
CA ALA A 40 2.95 9.33 10.56
C ALA A 40 2.12 10.62 10.50
N ASP A 41 2.77 11.75 10.24
CA ASP A 41 2.14 13.03 9.92
C ASP A 41 1.17 12.92 8.73
N ALA A 42 1.50 12.07 7.75
CA ALA A 42 0.65 11.75 6.60
C ALA A 42 -0.57 10.84 6.90
N GLY A 43 -0.87 10.58 8.18
CA GLY A 43 -2.05 9.85 8.65
C GLY A 43 -1.76 8.48 9.31
N PRO A 44 -2.81 7.78 9.77
CA PRO A 44 -4.21 8.23 9.80
C PRO A 44 -4.44 9.34 10.83
N THR A 45 -5.37 10.25 10.54
CA THR A 45 -5.81 11.31 11.46
C THR A 45 -7.15 11.01 12.13
N ASP A 46 -7.89 10.01 11.62
CA ASP A 46 -9.12 9.46 12.20
C ASP A 46 -8.97 7.95 12.38
N THR A 47 -9.28 7.45 13.57
CA THR A 47 -9.22 6.02 13.93
C THR A 47 -10.53 5.49 14.53
N ASP A 48 -11.59 6.31 14.58
CA ASP A 48 -12.84 5.98 15.28
C ASP A 48 -13.85 5.22 14.38
N GLY A 49 -13.56 5.14 13.08
CA GLY A 49 -14.40 4.47 12.08
C GLY A 49 -14.23 2.95 12.01
N ALA A 50 -14.89 2.35 11.00
CA ALA A 50 -14.73 0.92 10.70
C ALA A 50 -13.30 0.56 10.24
N ALA A 51 -12.56 1.55 9.72
CA ALA A 51 -11.14 1.47 9.44
C ALA A 51 -10.53 2.87 9.62
N PRO A 52 -9.21 2.98 9.88
CA PRO A 52 -8.52 4.26 9.97
C PRO A 52 -8.66 5.09 8.68
N ALA A 53 -8.68 6.40 8.79
CA ALA A 53 -8.92 7.32 7.68
C ALA A 53 -8.15 8.64 7.84
N GLY A 54 -8.29 9.52 6.86
CA GLY A 54 -7.69 10.85 6.87
C GLY A 54 -6.19 10.79 6.62
N PHE A 55 -5.81 10.08 5.55
CA PHE A 55 -4.45 10.03 5.05
C PHE A 55 -4.21 11.15 4.03
N ASP A 56 -2.99 11.67 3.98
CA ASP A 56 -2.64 12.72 3.03
C ASP A 56 -2.72 12.22 1.58
N GLN A 57 -3.11 13.12 0.65
CA GLN A 57 -3.06 12.87 -0.81
C GLN A 57 -1.62 12.90 -1.33
N SER A 58 -0.82 11.92 -0.90
CA SER A 58 0.58 11.74 -1.29
C SER A 58 0.90 10.26 -1.46
N GLY A 59 2.01 9.94 -2.12
CA GLY A 59 2.47 8.55 -2.26
C GLY A 59 2.74 7.86 -0.91
N PHE A 60 3.20 8.62 0.10
CA PHE A 60 3.42 8.09 1.45
C PHE A 60 2.10 7.89 2.21
N GLY A 61 1.16 8.84 2.11
CA GLY A 61 -0.19 8.67 2.65
C GLY A 61 -0.90 7.46 2.05
N ALA A 62 -0.74 7.23 0.73
CA ALA A 62 -1.25 6.03 0.06
C ALA A 62 -0.63 4.74 0.60
N ALA A 63 0.67 4.76 0.94
CA ALA A 63 1.37 3.60 1.50
C ALA A 63 0.90 3.28 2.92
N LEU A 64 0.70 4.29 3.76
CA LEU A 64 0.12 4.15 5.10
C LEU A 64 -1.31 3.61 4.99
N ALA A 65 -2.14 4.19 4.14
CA ALA A 65 -3.50 3.72 3.88
C ALA A 65 -3.51 2.26 3.40
N ALA A 66 -2.65 1.90 2.44
CA ALA A 66 -2.54 0.52 1.94
C ALA A 66 -2.20 -0.48 3.06
N ALA A 67 -1.30 -0.13 3.97
CA ALA A 67 -0.93 -0.97 5.11
C ALA A 67 -2.12 -1.16 6.07
N HIS A 68 -2.74 -0.06 6.51
CA HIS A 68 -3.90 -0.10 7.40
C HIS A 68 -5.08 -0.86 6.80
N TYR A 69 -5.42 -0.59 5.53
CA TYR A 69 -6.54 -1.23 4.86
C TYR A 69 -6.31 -2.72 4.58
N SER A 70 -5.07 -3.12 4.30
CA SER A 70 -4.73 -4.55 4.14
C SER A 70 -4.97 -5.30 5.45
N VAL A 71 -4.44 -4.78 6.57
CA VAL A 71 -4.64 -5.38 7.89
C VAL A 71 -6.11 -5.37 8.29
N ALA A 72 -6.83 -4.27 8.08
CA ALA A 72 -8.25 -4.19 8.39
C ALA A 72 -9.08 -5.24 7.62
N LEU A 73 -8.84 -5.41 6.31
CA LEU A 73 -9.53 -6.42 5.51
C LEU A 73 -9.19 -7.85 5.92
N ASP A 74 -7.91 -8.12 6.21
CA ASP A 74 -7.43 -9.46 6.53
C ASP A 74 -7.87 -9.92 7.93
N THR A 75 -8.06 -8.98 8.86
CA THR A 75 -8.42 -9.27 10.26
C THR A 75 -9.89 -9.04 10.60
N ALA A 76 -10.67 -8.43 9.69
CA ALA A 76 -12.08 -8.14 9.92
C ALA A 76 -12.87 -9.42 10.26
N SER A 77 -13.63 -9.34 11.35
CA SER A 77 -14.57 -10.37 11.74
C SER A 77 -15.66 -10.52 10.69
N ASP A 78 -16.32 -11.68 10.63
CA ASP A 78 -17.44 -11.89 9.70
C ASP A 78 -18.58 -10.88 9.91
N LYS A 79 -18.72 -10.32 11.12
CA LYS A 79 -19.71 -9.28 11.45
C LYS A 79 -19.30 -7.91 10.90
N ASP A 80 -18.03 -7.57 10.98
CA ASP A 80 -17.53 -6.22 10.69
C ASP A 80 -17.02 -6.07 9.25
N PHE A 81 -16.75 -7.19 8.57
CA PHE A 81 -16.16 -7.23 7.23
C PHE A 81 -16.91 -6.35 6.22
N GLY A 82 -18.24 -6.35 6.22
CA GLY A 82 -19.01 -5.49 5.31
C GLY A 82 -18.78 -4.00 5.53
N ALA A 83 -18.68 -3.56 6.79
CA ALA A 83 -18.41 -2.17 7.14
C ALA A 83 -16.97 -1.78 6.78
N VAL A 84 -15.99 -2.65 7.09
CA VAL A 84 -14.59 -2.44 6.71
C VAL A 84 -14.45 -2.37 5.20
N LEU A 85 -15.01 -3.33 4.46
CA LEU A 85 -14.95 -3.36 3.01
C LEU A 85 -15.50 -2.07 2.40
N ASN A 86 -16.65 -1.60 2.85
CA ASN A 86 -17.24 -0.36 2.37
C ASN A 86 -16.41 0.88 2.72
N ALA A 87 -15.77 0.90 3.89
CA ALA A 87 -14.95 2.02 4.32
C ALA A 87 -13.66 2.15 3.52
N VAL A 88 -13.03 1.03 3.15
CA VAL A 88 -11.66 1.04 2.61
C VAL A 88 -11.58 0.86 1.11
N THR A 89 -12.66 0.51 0.41
CA THR A 89 -12.62 0.16 -1.02
C THR A 89 -13.46 1.07 -1.91
N VAL A 90 -13.07 1.18 -3.17
CA VAL A 90 -13.88 1.83 -4.21
C VAL A 90 -15.17 1.01 -4.43
N ASP A 91 -16.30 1.70 -4.65
CA ASP A 91 -17.56 1.05 -5.00
C ASP A 91 -17.58 0.59 -6.46
N ASP A 92 -16.92 -0.52 -6.74
CA ASP A 92 -16.83 -1.11 -8.07
C ASP A 92 -17.13 -2.62 -8.09
N GLU A 93 -16.95 -3.23 -9.26
CA GLU A 93 -17.15 -4.67 -9.43
C GLU A 93 -16.08 -5.49 -8.68
N GLY A 94 -14.85 -5.00 -8.55
CA GLY A 94 -13.80 -5.62 -7.77
C GLY A 94 -14.21 -5.82 -6.31
N ARG A 95 -14.84 -4.80 -5.70
CA ARG A 95 -15.41 -4.91 -4.34
C ARG A 95 -16.46 -6.00 -4.23
N ARG A 96 -17.37 -6.09 -5.20
CA ARG A 96 -18.45 -7.11 -5.20
C ARG A 96 -17.88 -8.52 -5.30
N LEU A 97 -16.91 -8.73 -6.20
CA LEU A 97 -16.24 -10.01 -6.37
C LEU A 97 -15.49 -10.43 -5.10
N TRP A 98 -14.82 -9.50 -4.44
CA TRP A 98 -14.12 -9.77 -3.18
C TRP A 98 -15.09 -10.12 -2.04
N ALA A 99 -16.22 -9.41 -1.92
CA ALA A 99 -17.27 -9.73 -0.97
C ALA A 99 -17.81 -11.16 -1.19
N ALA A 100 -18.08 -11.53 -2.45
CA ALA A 100 -18.54 -12.87 -2.81
C ALA A 100 -17.48 -13.94 -2.48
N ALA A 101 -16.20 -13.68 -2.76
CA ALA A 101 -15.11 -14.60 -2.44
C ALA A 101 -14.96 -14.83 -0.92
N ARG A 102 -15.15 -13.78 -0.10
CA ARG A 102 -15.05 -13.88 1.36
C ARG A 102 -16.23 -14.59 2.03
N ALA A 103 -17.41 -14.59 1.40
CA ALA A 103 -18.65 -15.14 1.97
C ALA A 103 -18.58 -16.63 2.35
N GLY A 104 -17.66 -17.39 1.75
CA GLY A 104 -17.44 -18.81 2.07
C GLY A 104 -16.33 -19.09 3.10
N LEU A 105 -15.62 -18.05 3.56
CA LEU A 105 -14.48 -18.18 4.44
C LEU A 105 -14.88 -17.88 5.89
N LYS A 106 -14.31 -18.60 6.84
CA LYS A 106 -14.34 -18.25 8.26
C LYS A 106 -12.95 -17.81 8.68
N ILE A 107 -12.82 -16.58 9.15
CA ILE A 107 -11.55 -16.07 9.65
C ILE A 107 -11.52 -16.24 11.17
N GLY A 108 -10.59 -17.07 11.62
CA GLY A 108 -10.28 -17.21 13.04
C GLY A 108 -9.37 -16.06 13.51
N PRO A 109 -9.19 -15.91 14.83
CA PRO A 109 -8.26 -14.94 15.35
C PRO A 109 -6.84 -15.21 14.83
N PRO A 110 -6.03 -14.17 14.58
CA PRO A 110 -4.65 -14.34 14.16
C PRO A 110 -3.84 -15.07 15.24
N LYS A 111 -2.90 -15.89 14.79
CA LYS A 111 -1.91 -16.52 15.68
C LYS A 111 -0.85 -15.49 16.01
N THR A 112 -0.84 -15.00 17.24
CA THR A 112 0.01 -13.89 17.68
C THR A 112 1.50 -14.16 17.55
N ASP A 113 1.92 -15.43 17.56
CA ASP A 113 3.31 -15.88 17.36
C ASP A 113 3.72 -16.02 15.88
N ARG A 114 2.80 -15.76 14.94
CA ARG A 114 3.02 -15.94 13.49
C ARG A 114 2.57 -14.74 12.66
N VAL A 115 2.50 -13.57 13.27
CA VAL A 115 2.12 -12.33 12.59
C VAL A 115 3.31 -11.83 11.77
N PRO A 116 3.15 -11.56 10.46
CA PRO A 116 4.22 -10.99 9.66
C PRO A 116 4.51 -9.53 10.06
N THR A 117 5.75 -9.11 9.82
CA THR A 117 6.23 -7.75 10.08
C THR A 117 6.31 -6.97 8.77
N LEU A 118 5.68 -5.80 8.69
CA LEU A 118 5.86 -4.88 7.57
C LEU A 118 7.23 -4.21 7.70
N GLU A 119 8.08 -4.34 6.68
CA GLU A 119 9.45 -3.80 6.73
C GLU A 119 9.67 -2.61 5.80
N ALA A 120 9.02 -2.61 4.63
CA ALA A 120 9.26 -1.60 3.62
C ALA A 120 8.05 -1.41 2.71
N TRP A 121 8.10 -0.35 1.91
CA TRP A 121 7.17 -0.10 0.83
C TRP A 121 7.85 0.51 -0.40
N SER A 122 7.18 0.41 -1.54
CA SER A 122 7.50 1.20 -2.72
C SER A 122 6.20 1.54 -3.44
N SER A 123 6.18 2.57 -4.26
CA SER A 123 5.01 2.88 -5.09
C SER A 123 5.40 3.14 -6.54
N THR A 124 4.45 2.87 -7.43
CA THR A 124 4.49 3.26 -8.83
C THR A 124 3.26 4.14 -9.08
N PRO A 125 3.40 5.47 -9.12
CA PRO A 125 2.30 6.34 -9.49
C PRO A 125 1.79 5.98 -10.89
N GLU A 126 0.50 5.73 -11.02
CA GLU A 126 -0.17 5.53 -12.31
C GLU A 126 -0.78 6.85 -12.80
N ASP A 127 -1.32 7.62 -11.84
CA ASP A 127 -1.62 9.03 -11.94
C ASP A 127 -0.95 9.73 -10.74
N PRO A 128 -0.13 10.78 -10.93
CA PRO A 128 0.67 11.36 -9.86
C PRO A 128 -0.11 11.84 -8.63
N ILE A 129 -1.42 12.07 -8.77
CA ILE A 129 -2.26 12.70 -7.74
C ILE A 129 -3.39 11.75 -7.30
N GLN A 130 -3.93 10.94 -8.22
CA GLN A 130 -5.18 10.24 -7.98
C GLN A 130 -5.05 8.71 -7.90
N GLN A 131 -4.01 8.10 -8.47
CA GLN A 131 -3.90 6.64 -8.55
C GLN A 131 -2.47 6.17 -8.43
N THR A 132 -2.21 5.25 -7.50
CA THR A 132 -0.87 4.72 -7.30
C THR A 132 -0.91 3.26 -6.93
N GLN A 133 -0.01 2.48 -7.52
CA GLN A 133 0.20 1.10 -7.13
C GLN A 133 1.22 1.06 -6.00
N VAL A 134 0.78 0.67 -4.81
CA VAL A 134 1.63 0.46 -3.64
C VAL A 134 2.06 -1.00 -3.56
N HIS A 135 3.32 -1.21 -3.19
CA HIS A 135 3.89 -2.52 -2.86
C HIS A 135 4.34 -2.49 -1.41
N LEU A 136 3.80 -3.39 -0.60
CA LEU A 136 4.15 -3.58 0.81
C LEU A 136 5.01 -4.84 0.94
N TYR A 137 6.13 -4.75 1.66
CA TYR A 137 7.05 -5.86 1.85
C TYR A 137 6.96 -6.37 3.28
N TRP A 138 6.51 -7.62 3.41
CA TRP A 138 6.24 -8.26 4.69
C TRP A 138 7.21 -9.41 4.94
N ARG A 139 7.94 -9.35 6.06
CA ARG A 139 8.68 -10.50 6.59
C ARG A 139 7.71 -11.44 7.28
N GLN A 140 7.65 -12.67 6.77
CA GLN A 140 6.85 -13.75 7.32
C GLN A 140 7.50 -14.35 8.57
N TYR A 141 6.71 -15.06 9.36
CA TYR A 141 7.18 -15.67 10.61
C TYR A 141 8.33 -16.68 10.43
N ASP A 142 8.44 -17.30 9.24
CA ASP A 142 9.50 -18.24 8.88
C ASP A 142 10.74 -17.54 8.29
N GLY A 143 10.74 -16.21 8.29
CA GLY A 143 11.81 -15.36 7.76
C GLY A 143 11.74 -15.12 6.25
N SER A 144 10.81 -15.76 5.52
CA SER A 144 10.59 -15.48 4.11
C SER A 144 10.01 -14.08 3.89
N MET A 145 10.17 -13.53 2.68
CA MET A 145 9.68 -12.20 2.34
C MET A 145 8.58 -12.29 1.28
N THR A 146 7.54 -11.48 1.44
CA THR A 146 6.45 -11.36 0.46
C THR A 146 6.22 -9.91 0.08
N GLU A 147 5.95 -9.69 -1.20
CA GLU A 147 5.41 -8.42 -1.70
C GLU A 147 3.90 -8.54 -1.85
N GLN A 148 3.17 -7.63 -1.21
CA GLN A 148 1.72 -7.43 -1.37
C GLN A 148 1.48 -6.17 -2.21
N ARG A 149 0.81 -6.32 -3.35
CA ARG A 149 0.41 -5.24 -4.23
C ARG A 149 -0.96 -4.70 -3.81
N ARG A 150 -1.12 -3.38 -3.89
CA ARG A 150 -2.37 -2.67 -3.60
C ARG A 150 -2.53 -1.51 -4.57
N GLN A 151 -3.61 -1.54 -5.35
CA GLN A 151 -3.99 -0.39 -6.18
C GLN A 151 -4.75 0.61 -5.30
N MET A 152 -4.21 1.81 -5.16
CA MET A 152 -4.80 2.89 -4.38
C MET A 152 -5.39 3.95 -5.32
N MET A 153 -6.59 4.41 -5.00
CA MET A 153 -7.28 5.49 -5.69
C MET A 153 -7.71 6.53 -4.67
N TRP A 154 -7.35 7.79 -4.91
CA TRP A 154 -7.89 8.90 -4.14
C TRP A 154 -9.34 9.12 -4.55
N ASN A 155 -10.26 9.10 -3.58
CA ASN A 155 -11.69 9.20 -3.83
C ASN A 155 -12.34 10.16 -2.83
N GLY A 156 -12.71 11.34 -3.32
CA GLY A 156 -13.22 12.43 -2.51
C GLY A 156 -12.12 13.01 -1.63
N GLU A 157 -12.06 12.55 -0.39
CA GLU A 157 -11.24 13.14 0.68
C GLU A 157 -10.17 12.18 1.23
N ASP A 158 -10.13 10.92 0.76
CA ASP A 158 -9.21 9.92 1.28
C ASP A 158 -8.82 8.86 0.23
N TRP A 159 -7.80 8.06 0.55
CA TRP A 159 -7.43 6.89 -0.23
C TRP A 159 -8.47 5.78 -0.10
N ARG A 160 -8.62 5.01 -1.18
CA ARG A 160 -9.42 3.78 -1.24
C ARG A 160 -8.65 2.71 -2.01
N LEU A 161 -8.84 1.46 -1.62
CA LEU A 161 -8.38 0.29 -2.35
C LEU A 161 -9.27 0.04 -3.57
N GLN A 162 -8.66 0.01 -4.74
CA GLN A 162 -9.29 -0.57 -5.91
C GLN A 162 -8.98 -2.06 -5.94
N LEU A 163 -9.98 -2.89 -5.67
CA LEU A 163 -9.83 -4.33 -5.67
C LEU A 163 -9.80 -4.87 -7.10
N PRO A 164 -9.05 -5.95 -7.37
CA PRO A 164 -8.89 -6.47 -8.72
C PRO A 164 -10.20 -7.05 -9.26
N HIS A 165 -10.59 -6.59 -10.44
CA HIS A 165 -11.73 -7.11 -11.20
C HIS A 165 -11.46 -8.48 -11.84
N SER A 166 -10.22 -8.70 -12.26
CA SER A 166 -9.73 -9.93 -12.91
C SER A 166 -8.21 -9.94 -12.81
N PRO A 167 -7.64 -10.45 -11.70
CA PRO A 167 -6.21 -10.33 -11.46
C PRO A 167 -5.43 -11.11 -12.52
N GLN A 168 -4.75 -10.37 -13.41
CA GLN A 168 -3.77 -10.94 -14.35
C GLN A 168 -2.40 -11.16 -13.67
N SER A 169 -2.23 -10.60 -12.47
CA SER A 169 -1.04 -10.73 -11.64
C SER A 169 -1.46 -11.06 -10.21
N PRO A 170 -0.64 -11.81 -9.46
CA PRO A 170 -0.93 -12.10 -8.06
C PRO A 170 -0.79 -10.82 -7.22
N GLU A 171 -1.77 -10.59 -6.34
CA GLU A 171 -1.75 -9.51 -5.34
C GLU A 171 -0.73 -9.78 -4.22
N LEU A 172 -0.32 -11.03 -4.03
CA LEU A 172 0.70 -11.43 -3.05
C LEU A 172 1.68 -12.40 -3.72
N ARG A 173 2.99 -12.12 -3.64
CA ARG A 173 4.02 -13.02 -4.15
C ARG A 173 5.24 -13.09 -3.24
N ALA A 174 5.91 -14.24 -3.25
CA ALA A 174 7.21 -14.39 -2.58
C ALA A 174 8.28 -13.57 -3.33
N VAL A 175 9.16 -12.92 -2.56
CA VAL A 175 10.35 -12.22 -3.06
C VAL A 175 11.54 -12.56 -2.17
N GLN A 176 12.76 -12.33 -2.64
CA GLN A 176 13.96 -12.61 -1.83
C GLN A 176 14.23 -11.51 -0.80
N ALA A 177 14.00 -10.26 -1.20
CA ALA A 177 14.15 -9.06 -0.39
C ALA A 177 13.31 -7.93 -1.01
N PRO A 178 13.02 -6.84 -0.26
CA PRO A 178 12.58 -5.58 -0.86
C PRO A 178 13.61 -5.12 -1.91
N PRO A 179 13.17 -4.51 -3.01
CA PRO A 179 14.09 -3.95 -3.99
C PRO A 179 14.84 -2.75 -3.40
N GLU A 180 16.01 -2.40 -3.95
CA GLU A 180 16.88 -1.36 -3.38
C GLU A 180 16.20 0.02 -3.29
N GLN A 181 15.26 0.31 -4.19
CA GLN A 181 14.49 1.55 -4.19
C GLN A 181 13.30 1.55 -3.20
N ALA A 182 13.05 0.46 -2.48
CA ALA A 182 12.01 0.43 -1.47
C ALA A 182 12.43 1.25 -0.25
N THR A 183 11.48 2.01 0.30
CA THR A 183 11.66 2.80 1.50
C THR A 183 11.30 1.94 2.72
N PRO A 184 12.21 1.78 3.69
CA PRO A 184 11.88 1.13 4.96
C PRO A 184 10.75 1.90 5.67
N PHE A 185 9.84 1.17 6.31
CA PHE A 185 9.14 1.73 7.45
C PHE A 185 10.04 1.42 8.63
N ASP A 186 10.84 2.36 9.14
CA ASP A 186 11.71 2.07 10.29
C ASP A 186 10.84 1.56 11.46
N PRO A 187 10.92 0.27 11.82
CA PRO A 187 10.12 -0.27 12.91
C PRO A 187 10.77 0.15 14.25
N PRO A 188 9.99 0.28 15.35
CA PRO A 188 10.58 0.52 16.65
C PRO A 188 11.48 -0.67 16.99
N ALA A 189 12.67 -0.34 17.52
CA ALA A 189 13.63 -1.31 18.04
C ALA A 189 13.04 -2.20 19.15
#